data_AF-A0A5E5PRS2-F1
#
_entry.id   AF-A0A5E5PRS2-F1
#
_cell.length_a   1.000
_cell.length_b   1.000
_cell.length_c   1.000
_cell.angle_alpha   90.00
_cell.angle_beta   90.00
_cell.angle_gamma   90.00
#
_symmetry.space_group_name_H-M   'P 1'
#
loop_
_entity.id
_entity.type
_entity.pdbx_description
1 polymer ?
#
loop_
_entity_poly.entity_id
_entity_poly.type
_entity_poly.pdbx_seq_one_letter_code
_entity_poly.pdbx_strand_id
1 'polypeptide(L)'
;MMLSAWEEIDSFQSTSEYKKFVIYIEKKIERQYAIEIEACQNYNKNEIYGGRWFKDLETKETWRLVEPDFPFKGCWEKVESELGKKRK
;
A
#
# COMPACT_ATOMS: atom_id res chain seq x y z
N MET A 1 -14.15 -17.30 -5.96
CA MET A 1 -12.76 -17.04 -5.56
C MET A 1 -12.83 -16.19 -4.30
N MET A 2 -12.21 -16.62 -3.21
CA MET A 2 -12.29 -15.90 -1.94
C MET A 2 -11.36 -14.70 -1.99
N LEU A 3 -11.96 -13.51 -1.89
CA LEU A 3 -11.34 -12.21 -1.71
C LEU A 3 -10.20 -12.33 -0.69
N SER A 4 -8.96 -12.30 -1.17
CA SER A 4 -7.84 -12.00 -0.27
C SER A 4 -7.92 -10.50 -0.01
N ALA A 5 -8.82 -10.06 0.87
CA ALA A 5 -8.86 -8.68 1.29
C ALA A 5 -7.49 -8.34 1.93
N TRP A 6 -6.85 -7.30 1.43
CA TRP A 6 -5.63 -6.78 2.05
C TRP A 6 -6.05 -6.13 3.38
N GLU A 7 -5.25 -6.31 4.42
CA GLU A 7 -5.54 -5.77 5.76
C GLU A 7 -4.52 -4.67 6.07
N GLU A 8 -4.98 -3.55 6.62
CA GLU A 8 -4.12 -2.44 7.00
C GLU A 8 -3.16 -2.82 8.14
N ILE A 9 -1.97 -2.24 8.11
CA ILE A 9 -0.95 -2.36 9.16
C ILE A 9 -0.54 -0.94 9.55
N ASP A 10 -1.03 -0.46 10.68
CA ASP A 10 -0.71 0.89 11.18
C ASP A 10 0.76 1.05 11.57
N SER A 11 1.41 -0.04 12.01
CA SER A 11 2.80 -0.03 12.46
C SER A 11 3.41 -1.43 12.50
N PHE A 12 4.56 -1.62 11.84
CA PHE A 12 5.32 -2.87 11.98
C PHE A 12 6.00 -2.93 13.37
N GLN A 13 5.92 -4.08 14.02
CA GLN A 13 6.54 -4.34 15.32
C GLN A 13 8.06 -4.52 15.22
N SER A 14 8.58 -4.84 14.03
CA SER A 14 10.02 -4.99 13.79
C SER A 14 10.40 -4.86 12.32
N THR A 15 11.68 -4.57 12.06
CA THR A 15 12.25 -4.63 10.70
C THR A 15 12.06 -6.00 10.04
N SER A 16 12.09 -7.09 10.84
CA SER A 16 11.87 -8.44 10.34
C SER A 16 10.45 -8.69 9.85
N GLU A 17 9.45 -8.08 10.52
CA GLU A 17 8.05 -8.14 10.09
C GLU A 17 7.85 -7.40 8.77
N TYR A 18 8.38 -6.17 8.67
CA TYR A 18 8.38 -5.40 7.43
C TYR A 18 8.99 -6.20 6.26
N LYS A 19 10.17 -6.80 6.45
CA LYS A 19 10.82 -7.63 5.42
C LYS A 19 9.97 -8.83 4.99
N LYS A 20 9.31 -9.52 5.92
CA LYS A 20 8.39 -10.62 5.61
C LYS A 20 7.19 -10.12 4.80
N PHE A 21 6.68 -8.94 5.12
CA PHE A 21 5.57 -8.33 4.44
C PHE A 21 5.93 -7.89 3.01
N VAL A 22 7.13 -7.34 2.80
CA VAL A 22 7.68 -7.06 1.45
C VAL A 22 7.69 -8.32 0.59
N ILE A 23 8.23 -9.43 1.11
CA ILE A 23 8.25 -10.73 0.40
C ILE A 23 6.82 -11.21 0.08
N TYR A 24 5.86 -10.97 0.99
CA TYR A 24 4.46 -11.32 0.75
C TYR A 24 3.85 -10.53 -0.42
N ILE A 25 4.09 -9.21 -0.49
CA ILE A 25 3.62 -8.37 -1.61
C ILE A 25 4.30 -8.76 -2.92
N GLU A 26 5.61 -9.01 -2.90
CA GLU A 26 6.35 -9.42 -4.10
C GLU A 26 5.79 -10.71 -4.69
N LYS A 27 5.44 -11.69 -3.85
CA LYS A 27 4.75 -12.91 -4.29
C LYS A 27 3.36 -12.65 -4.86
N LYS A 28 2.64 -11.62 -4.37
CA LYS A 28 1.36 -11.21 -4.96
C LYS A 28 1.56 -10.59 -6.35
N ILE A 29 2.63 -9.83 -6.55
CA ILE A 29 3.01 -9.27 -7.85
C ILE A 29 3.42 -10.37 -8.84
N GLU A 30 4.30 -11.29 -8.43
CA GLU A 30 4.73 -12.43 -9.26
C GLU A 30 3.54 -13.27 -9.74
N ARG A 31 2.54 -13.44 -8.87
CA ARG A 31 1.31 -14.19 -9.17
C ARG A 31 0.23 -13.35 -9.88
N GLN A 32 0.54 -12.10 -10.25
CA GLN A 32 -0.37 -11.18 -10.94
C GLN A 32 -1.67 -10.91 -10.17
N TYR A 33 -1.61 -10.92 -8.84
CA TYR A 33 -2.72 -10.44 -8.00
C TYR A 33 -2.67 -8.93 -7.79
N ALA A 34 -1.48 -8.34 -7.85
CA ALA A 34 -1.28 -6.91 -7.77
C ALA A 34 -0.18 -6.45 -8.71
N ILE A 35 -0.13 -5.15 -8.98
CA ILE A 35 0.96 -4.49 -9.70
C ILE A 35 1.50 -3.34 -8.87
N GLU A 36 2.79 -3.10 -8.95
CA GLU A 36 3.39 -1.86 -8.46
C GLU A 36 3.07 -0.73 -9.46
N ILE A 37 2.64 0.42 -8.94
CA ILE A 37 2.26 1.60 -9.73
C ILE A 37 3.07 2.81 -9.29
N GLU A 38 3.14 3.83 -10.14
CA GLU A 38 3.68 5.12 -9.73
C GLU A 38 2.79 5.76 -8.65
N ALA A 39 3.43 6.45 -7.70
CA ALA A 39 2.72 7.21 -6.69
C ALA A 39 1.82 8.27 -7.35
N CYS A 40 0.59 8.43 -6.82
CA CYS A 40 -0.35 9.38 -7.41
C CYS A 40 0.10 10.82 -7.15
N GLN A 41 0.33 11.59 -8.22
CA GLN A 41 0.78 12.99 -8.13
C GLN A 41 -0.21 13.94 -7.45
N ASN A 42 -1.49 13.55 -7.39
CA ASN A 42 -2.56 14.31 -6.72
C ASN A 42 -2.64 14.04 -5.21
N TYR A 43 -1.77 13.19 -4.67
CA TYR A 43 -1.63 13.03 -3.22
C TYR A 43 -0.93 14.27 -2.63
N ASN A 44 -1.57 14.92 -1.65
CA ASN A 44 -1.28 16.30 -1.24
C ASN A 44 0.16 16.54 -0.79
N LYS A 45 0.65 17.74 -1.13
CA LYS A 45 2.00 18.23 -0.89
C LYS A 45 2.21 18.57 0.60
N ASN A 46 3.07 17.81 1.28
CA ASN A 46 3.62 17.98 2.67
C ASN A 46 3.40 16.78 3.63
N GLU A 47 2.83 15.67 3.18
CA GLU A 47 2.86 14.39 3.91
C GLU A 47 3.97 13.51 3.31
N ILE A 48 4.60 12.63 4.11
CA ILE A 48 5.81 11.87 3.75
C ILE A 48 5.69 11.31 2.32
N TYR A 49 6.32 11.99 1.36
CA TYR A 49 6.42 11.54 -0.01
C TYR A 49 7.36 10.35 -0.01
N GLY A 50 6.79 9.16 -0.06
CA GLY A 50 7.56 7.94 0.00
C GLY A 50 6.68 6.71 -0.03
N GLY A 51 7.36 5.57 -0.04
CA GLY A 51 6.71 4.28 -0.07
C GLY A 51 6.40 3.78 -1.47
N ARG A 52 6.15 2.48 -1.54
CA ARG A 52 5.83 1.75 -2.76
C ARG A 52 4.31 1.67 -2.88
N TRP A 53 3.80 1.87 -4.09
CA TRP A 53 2.37 1.93 -4.35
C TRP A 53 1.94 0.71 -5.15
N PHE A 54 0.83 0.12 -4.76
CA PHE A 54 0.35 -1.11 -5.36
C PHE A 54 -1.11 -1.01 -5.68
N LYS A 55 -1.50 -1.60 -6.81
CA LYS A 55 -2.89 -1.76 -7.20
C LYS A 55 -3.26 -3.22 -7.17
N ASP A 56 -4.24 -3.56 -6.34
CA ASP A 56 -4.84 -4.88 -6.35
C ASP A 56 -5.66 -5.04 -7.64
N LEU A 57 -5.42 -6.12 -8.38
CA LEU A 57 -6.03 -6.31 -9.70
C LEU A 57 -7.46 -6.85 -9.61
N GLU A 58 -7.87 -7.45 -8.49
CA GLU A 58 -9.22 -7.97 -8.28
C GLU A 58 -10.17 -6.85 -7.85
N THR A 59 -9.86 -6.20 -6.72
CA THR A 59 -10.68 -5.17 -6.08
C THR A 59 -10.49 -3.78 -6.70
N LYS A 60 -9.41 -3.58 -7.45
CA LYS A 60 -8.96 -2.28 -7.98
C LYS A 60 -8.55 -1.27 -6.91
N GLU A 61 -8.44 -1.70 -5.66
CA GLU A 61 -7.98 -0.87 -4.56
C GLU A 61 -6.51 -0.50 -4.74
N THR A 62 -6.15 0.69 -4.24
CA THR A 62 -4.77 1.17 -4.23
C THR A 62 -4.26 1.17 -2.80
N TRP A 63 -3.03 0.71 -2.63
CA TRP A 63 -2.41 0.50 -1.34
C TRP A 63 -1.00 1.09 -1.33
N ARG A 64 -0.57 1.58 -0.18
CA ARG A 64 0.74 2.20 0.01
C ARG A 64 1.49 1.48 1.10
N LEU A 65 2.72 1.08 0.80
CA LEU A 65 3.69 0.57 1.77
C LEU A 65 4.70 1.66 2.08
N VAL A 66 4.75 2.13 3.32
CA VAL A 66 5.77 3.05 3.80
C VAL A 66 6.78 2.27 4.64
N GLU A 67 8.07 2.39 4.30
CA GLU A 67 9.16 1.74 5.03
C GLU A 67 9.34 2.34 6.44
N PRO A 68 9.75 1.56 7.46
CA PRO A 68 10.11 2.11 8.75
C PRO A 68 11.30 3.08 8.67
N ASP A 69 11.15 4.27 9.25
CA ASP A 69 12.19 5.29 9.39
C ASP A 69 12.15 5.87 10.80
N PHE A 70 13.04 5.40 11.70
CA PHE A 70 12.90 5.60 13.14
C PHE A 70 12.69 7.10 13.51
N PRO A 71 11.67 7.43 14.34
CA PRO A 71 10.83 6.55 15.15
C PRO A 71 9.58 5.99 14.44
N PHE A 72 9.38 6.31 13.17
CA PHE A 72 8.25 5.81 12.39
C PHE A 72 8.43 4.32 12.08
N LYS A 73 7.41 3.53 12.37
CA LYS A 73 7.45 2.06 12.28
C LYS A 73 7.01 1.52 10.92
N GLY A 74 6.83 2.38 9.92
CA GLY A 74 6.28 1.98 8.62
C GLY A 74 4.78 1.69 8.72
N CYS A 75 4.11 1.66 7.59
CA CYS A 75 2.70 1.29 7.53
C CYS A 75 2.35 0.63 6.20
N TRP A 76 1.22 -0.05 6.20
CA TRP A 76 0.54 -0.53 5.01
C TRP A 76 -0.90 -0.08 5.06
N GLU A 77 -1.29 0.79 4.14
CA GLU A 77 -2.60 1.44 4.21
C GLU A 77 -3.28 1.46 2.86
N LYS A 78 -4.61 1.49 2.90
CA LYS A 78 -5.41 1.70 1.70
C LYS A 78 -5.41 3.19 1.36
N VAL A 79 -5.06 3.50 0.12
CA VAL A 79 -5.14 4.88 -0.38
C VAL A 79 -6.54 5.14 -0.89
N GLU A 80 -7.32 5.92 -0.16
CA GLU A 80 -8.53 6.53 -0.72
C GLU A 80 -8.12 7.57 -1.75
N SER A 81 -8.07 7.19 -3.03
CA SER A 81 -8.04 8.20 -4.07
C SER A 81 -9.38 8.94 -4.04
N GLU A 82 -9.41 10.17 -3.52
CA GLU A 82 -10.53 11.12 -3.58
C GLU A 82 -10.82 11.59 -5.03
N LEU A 83 -10.72 10.70 -6.03
CA LEU A 83 -11.10 10.98 -7.42
C LEU A 83 -12.58 10.64 -7.71
N GLY A 84 -13.34 10.18 -6.70
CA GLY A 84 -14.72 9.71 -6.86
C GLY A 84 -15.81 10.46 -6.06
N LYS A 85 -15.47 11.31 -5.09
CA LYS A 85 -16.47 12.00 -4.25
C LYS A 85 -16.74 13.44 -4.72
N LYS A 86 -17.08 13.59 -6.01
CA LYS A 86 -17.95 14.69 -6.46
C LYS A 86 -19.22 14.10 -7.07
N ARG A 87 -20.03 13.43 -6.23
CA ARG A 87 -21.44 13.21 -6.56
C ARG A 87 -22.16 14.54 -6.34
N LYS A 88 -22.41 15.20 -7.47
CA LYS A 88 -23.50 16.12 -7.82
C LYS A 88 -24.13 16.97 -6.71
#